data_AF-A0A7L3HLV0-F1
#
_entry.id   AF-A0A7L3HLV0-F1
#
_cell.length_a   1.000
_cell.length_b   1.000
_cell.length_c   1.000
_cell.angle_alpha   90.00
_cell.angle_beta   90.00
_cell.angle_gamma   90.00
#
_symmetry.space_group_name_H-M   'P 1'
#
loop_
_entity.id
_entity.type
_entity.pdbx_description
1 polymer ?
#
loop_
_entity_poly.entity_id
_entity_poly.type
_entity_poly.pdbx_seq_one_letter_code
_entity_poly.pdbx_strand_id
1 'polypeptide(L)'
;SKSEASSLRQLINDSQSFPSDLLVPHSAPQSGTAASQVLVMGPDDFIVAVVSSLNRPFGSGIVTPSGILLNSQMLDFSWQNKTMNHSIPRP
;
A
#
# COMPACT_ATOMS: atom_id res chain seq x y z
N SER A 1 6.47 18.82 -3.67
CA SER A 1 7.11 19.94 -2.96
C SER A 1 6.06 21.00 -2.61
N LYS A 2 6.44 22.17 -2.09
CA LYS A 2 5.48 23.25 -1.79
C LYS A 2 4.73 23.73 -3.04
N SER A 3 5.38 23.79 -4.20
CA SER A 3 4.75 24.18 -5.46
C SER A 3 3.68 23.16 -5.90
N GLU A 4 4.01 21.86 -5.91
CA GLU A 4 3.03 20.83 -6.24
C GLU A 4 1.88 20.77 -5.24
N ALA A 5 2.14 20.98 -3.94
CA ALA A 5 1.10 21.05 -2.93
C ALA A 5 0.13 22.24 -3.18
N SER A 6 0.67 23.39 -3.60
CA SER A 6 -0.16 24.54 -4.00
C SER A 6 -1.01 24.23 -5.23
N SER A 7 -0.47 23.54 -6.23
CA SER A 7 -1.22 23.11 -7.41
C SER A 7 -2.32 22.11 -7.06
N LEU A 8 -2.04 21.14 -6.18
CA LEU A 8 -3.05 20.18 -5.70
C LEU A 8 -4.14 20.86 -4.87
N ARG A 9 -3.81 21.87 -4.06
CA ARG A 9 -4.78 22.62 -3.26
C ARG A 9 -5.81 23.35 -4.13
N GLN A 10 -5.43 23.81 -5.32
CA GLN A 10 -6.36 24.45 -6.26
C GLN A 10 -7.46 23.50 -6.77
N LEU A 11 -7.27 22.18 -6.66
CA LEU A 11 -8.27 21.18 -7.04
C LEU A 11 -9.34 20.95 -5.95
N ILE A 12 -9.13 21.49 -4.74
CA ILE A 12 -10.06 21.35 -3.61
C ILE A 12 -11.03 22.53 -3.62
N ASN A 13 -12.33 22.24 -3.70
CA ASN A 13 -13.41 23.23 -3.67
C ASN A 13 -14.46 22.83 -2.63
N ASP A 14 -14.80 23.76 -1.72
CA ASP A 14 -15.74 23.52 -0.61
C ASP A 14 -17.16 23.17 -1.08
N SER A 15 -17.52 23.56 -2.31
CA SER A 15 -18.86 23.34 -2.88
C SER A 15 -18.94 22.11 -3.78
N GLN A 16 -17.82 21.60 -4.31
CA GLN A 16 -17.83 20.52 -5.28
C GLN A 16 -16.55 19.68 -5.22
N SER A 17 -16.71 18.36 -5.11
CA SER A 17 -15.58 17.43 -5.22
C SER A 17 -15.05 17.38 -6.65
N PHE A 18 -13.72 17.29 -6.79
CA PHE A 18 -13.09 17.05 -8.07
C PHE A 18 -13.52 15.66 -8.63
N PRO A 19 -13.82 15.54 -9.93
CA PRO A 19 -14.25 14.27 -10.53
C PRO A 19 -13.12 13.24 -10.50
N SER A 20 -13.43 12.05 -9.96
CA SER A 20 -12.46 10.95 -9.77
C SER A 20 -11.91 10.38 -11.07
N ASP A 21 -12.62 10.53 -12.19
CA ASP A 21 -12.21 10.01 -13.50
C ASP A 21 -11.00 10.76 -14.09
N LEU A 22 -10.69 11.95 -13.56
CA LEU A 22 -9.53 12.76 -13.93
C LEU A 22 -8.36 12.61 -12.95
N LEU A 23 -8.57 11.89 -11.84
CA LEU A 23 -7.49 11.45 -10.96
C LEU A 23 -6.80 10.24 -11.57
N VAL A 24 -5.49 10.11 -11.34
CA VAL A 24 -4.67 8.98 -11.81
C VAL A 24 -5.42 7.67 -11.51
N PRO A 25 -5.62 6.77 -12.50
CA PRO A 25 -6.31 5.50 -12.30
C PRO A 25 -5.65 4.73 -11.16
N HIS A 26 -6.24 4.82 -9.97
CA HIS A 26 -5.70 4.18 -8.79
C HIS A 26 -6.34 2.80 -8.69
N SER A 27 -5.51 1.77 -8.79
CA SER A 27 -5.93 0.43 -8.39
C SER A 27 -6.13 0.52 -6.88
N ALA A 28 -7.38 0.51 -6.39
CA ALA A 28 -7.63 0.56 -4.97
C ALA A 28 -6.78 -0.54 -4.29
N PRO A 29 -5.98 -0.22 -3.27
CA PRO A 29 -5.25 -1.26 -2.55
C PRO A 29 -6.26 -2.29 -2.07
N GLN A 30 -6.04 -3.56 -2.42
CA GLN A 30 -6.94 -4.62 -2.00
C GLN A 30 -7.03 -4.62 -0.48
N SER A 31 -8.27 -4.56 0.04
CA SER A 31 -8.55 -4.60 1.48
C SER A 31 -7.78 -5.76 2.14
N GLY A 32 -7.07 -5.46 3.23
CA GLY A 32 -6.28 -6.43 3.97
C GLY A 32 -4.88 -5.98 4.38
N THR A 33 -4.54 -4.70 4.33
CA THR A 33 -3.24 -4.21 4.82
C THR A 33 -3.11 -4.44 6.33
N ALA A 34 -2.11 -5.23 6.72
CA ALA A 34 -1.79 -5.51 8.12
C ALA A 34 -0.34 -5.09 8.40
N ALA A 35 -0.17 -4.14 9.30
CA ALA A 35 1.12 -3.65 9.75
C ALA A 35 1.13 -3.50 11.28
N SER A 36 2.31 -3.68 11.88
CA SER A 36 2.55 -3.34 13.27
C SER A 36 3.40 -2.08 13.34
N GLN A 37 3.12 -1.24 14.34
CA GLN A 37 3.84 0.00 14.59
C GLN A 37 4.37 0.03 16.02
N VAL A 38 5.57 0.56 16.19
CA VAL A 38 6.23 0.75 17.49
C VAL A 38 6.83 2.15 17.54
N LEU A 39 6.56 2.87 18.63
CA LEU A 39 7.14 4.17 18.95
C LEU A 39 7.93 4.04 20.25
N VAL A 40 9.20 4.43 20.23
CA VAL A 40 10.09 4.41 21.40
C VAL A 40 10.66 5.80 21.62
N MET A 41 10.62 6.27 22.86
CA MET A 41 11.29 7.47 23.33
C MET A 41 12.37 7.06 24.33
N GLY A 42 13.63 7.32 23.99
CA GLY A 42 14.77 7.06 24.85
C GLY A 42 14.91 8.13 25.95
N PRO A 43 15.68 7.84 27.01
CA PRO A 43 16.00 8.81 28.06
C PRO A 43 16.95 9.94 27.59
N ASP A 44 17.45 9.84 26.37
CA ASP A 44 18.40 10.72 25.68
C ASP A 44 17.74 11.56 24.57
N ASP A 45 16.42 11.73 24.64
CA ASP A 45 15.58 12.46 23.67
C ASP A 45 15.57 11.87 22.24
N PHE A 46 16.12 10.67 22.03
CA PHE A 46 15.93 9.97 20.76
C PHE A 46 14.51 9.41 20.66
N ILE A 47 13.87 9.69 19.52
CA ILE A 47 12.56 9.15 19.17
C ILE A 47 12.75 8.23 17.96
N VAL A 48 12.29 6.99 18.09
CA VAL A 48 12.33 6.00 17.02
C VAL A 48 10.91 5.56 16.71
N ALA A 49 10.49 5.73 15.46
CA ALA A 49 9.22 5.24 14.94
C ALA A 49 9.49 4.14 13.90
N VAL A 50 8.97 2.94 14.14
CA VAL A 50 9.12 1.77 13.26
C VAL A 50 7.73 1.28 12.85
N VAL A 51 7.56 1.02 11.55
CA VAL A 51 6.39 0.30 11.02
C VAL A 51 6.90 -0.89 10.22
N SER A 52 6.34 -2.07 10.48
CA SER A 52 6.69 -3.32 9.80
C SER A 52 5.44 -4.07 9.35
N SER A 53 5.47 -4.69 8.18
CA SER A 53 4.32 -5.34 7.56
C SER A 53 4.73 -6.56 6.73
N LEU A 54 3.82 -7.52 6.62
CA LEU A 54 3.90 -8.62 5.66
C LEU A 54 3.02 -8.39 4.41
N ASN A 55 2.55 -7.17 4.20
CA ASN A 55 1.42 -6.78 3.35
C ASN A 55 0.07 -7.15 3.96
N ARG A 56 -0.22 -8.45 4.05
CA ARG A 56 -1.51 -9.01 4.52
C ARG A 56 -1.36 -9.82 5.81
N PRO A 57 -2.46 -10.16 6.53
CA PRO A 57 -2.38 -11.12 7.62
C PRO A 57 -1.69 -12.41 7.15
N PHE A 58 -0.61 -12.78 7.84
CA PHE A 58 0.26 -13.90 7.50
C PHE A 58 1.00 -13.82 6.14
N GLY A 59 1.05 -12.64 5.51
CA GLY A 59 1.83 -12.40 4.30
C GLY A 59 1.40 -13.25 3.10
N SER A 60 2.32 -14.08 2.62
CA SER A 60 2.07 -15.06 1.55
C SER A 60 1.50 -16.39 2.05
N GLY A 61 1.50 -16.62 3.37
CA GLY A 61 1.20 -17.92 3.98
C GLY A 61 2.34 -18.96 3.83
N ILE A 62 3.46 -18.59 3.21
CA ILE A 62 4.62 -19.49 3.01
C ILE A 62 5.61 -19.32 4.15
N VAL A 63 5.91 -20.44 4.83
CA VAL A 63 6.89 -20.50 5.91
C VAL A 63 8.14 -21.24 5.42
N THR A 64 9.32 -20.65 5.60
CA THR A 64 10.59 -21.33 5.30
C THR A 64 10.82 -22.48 6.27
N PRO A 65 11.69 -23.47 5.94
CA PRO A 65 12.06 -24.53 6.90
C PRO A 65 12.63 -24.01 8.22
N SER A 66 13.18 -22.79 8.24
CA SER A 66 13.67 -22.11 9.44
C SER A 66 12.59 -21.38 10.25
N GLY A 67 11.34 -21.37 9.81
CA GLY A 67 10.22 -20.73 10.50
C GLY A 67 9.97 -19.27 10.13
N ILE A 68 10.57 -18.75 9.05
CA ILE A 68 10.36 -17.37 8.60
C ILE A 68 9.11 -17.31 7.71
N LEU A 69 8.17 -16.44 8.06
CA LEU A 69 6.99 -16.18 7.25
C LEU A 69 7.30 -15.14 6.16
N LEU A 70 7.04 -15.49 4.90
CA LEU A 70 7.35 -14.63 3.76
C LEU A 70 6.22 -13.64 3.47
N ASN A 71 6.57 -12.39 3.17
CA ASN A 71 5.60 -11.33 2.86
C ASN A 71 4.92 -11.53 1.49
N SER A 72 3.85 -10.78 1.24
CA SER A 72 3.16 -10.72 -0.06
C SER A 72 3.20 -9.33 -0.70
N GLN A 73 4.29 -8.56 -0.48
CA GLN A 73 4.40 -7.16 -0.91
C GLN A 73 4.33 -6.99 -2.43
N MET A 74 4.67 -8.03 -3.20
CA MET A 74 4.56 -7.97 -4.66
C MET A 74 3.12 -7.77 -5.16
N LEU A 75 2.10 -8.00 -4.32
CA LEU A 75 0.70 -7.75 -4.67
C LEU A 75 0.34 -6.26 -4.79
N ASP A 76 1.21 -5.36 -4.31
CA ASP A 76 0.98 -3.91 -4.37
C ASP A 76 1.40 -3.32 -5.72
N PHE A 77 2.09 -4.09 -6.57
CA PHE A 77 2.43 -3.67 -7.92
C PHE A 77 1.20 -3.76 -8.83
N SER A 78 0.84 -2.65 -9.47
CA SER A 78 -0.11 -2.68 -10.59
C SER A 78 0.61 -3.12 -11.86
N TRP A 79 0.08 -4.14 -12.53
CA TRP A 79 0.53 -4.53 -13.86
C TRP A 79 -0.52 -4.13 -14.90
N GLN A 80 -0.46 -2.89 -15.35
CA GLN A 80 -1.32 -2.42 -16.44
C GLN A 80 -0.92 -3.16 -17.74
N ASN A 81 -1.91 -3.59 -18.53
CA ASN A 81 -1.72 -4.14 -19.89
C ASN A 81 -1.28 -5.63 -20.04
N LYS A 82 -1.38 -6.51 -19.02
CA LYS A 82 -1.15 -7.97 -19.20
C LYS A 82 -2.15 -8.95 -18.57
N THR A 83 -3.28 -8.52 -18.00
CA THR A 83 -4.27 -9.43 -17.41
C THR A 83 -5.32 -9.97 -18.40
N MET A 84 -5.18 -9.73 -19.71
CA MET A 84 -5.94 -10.48 -20.71
C MET A 84 -5.19 -11.78 -21.03
N ASN A 85 -5.80 -12.94 -20.74
CA ASN A 85 -5.41 -14.30 -21.18
C ASN A 85 -4.74 -15.23 -20.14
N HIS A 86 -5.19 -15.23 -18.89
CA HIS A 86 -5.07 -16.45 -18.07
C HIS A 86 -6.44 -16.98 -17.70
N SER A 87 -7.17 -17.46 -18.70
CA SER A 87 -8.24 -18.44 -18.48
C SER A 87 -7.58 -19.71 -17.93
N ILE A 88 -7.76 -19.99 -16.65
CA ILE A 88 -7.43 -21.28 -16.05
C ILE A 88 -8.28 -22.34 -16.77
N PRO A 89 -7.71 -23.34 -17.45
CA PRO A 89 -8.49 -24.47 -17.93
C PRO A 89 -9.05 -25.19 -16.70
N ARG A 90 -10.37 -25.29 -16.59
CA ARG A 90 -10.99 -26.15 -15.58
C ARG A 90 -10.66 -27.61 -15.90
N PRO A 91 -10.44 -28.47 -14.88
CA PRO A 91 -10.20 -29.89 -15.07
C PRO A 91 -11.37 -30.61 -15.74
#